data_AF-A0A7V4P2P5-F1
#
_entry.id   AF-A0A7V4P2P5-F1
#
_cell.length_a   1.000
_cell.length_b   1.000
_cell.length_c   1.000
_cell.angle_alpha   90.00
_cell.angle_beta   90.00
_cell.angle_gamma   90.00
#
_symmetry.space_group_name_H-M   'P 1'
#
loop_
_entity.id
_entity.type
_entity.pdbx_description
1 polymer ?
#
loop_
_entity_poly.entity_id
_entity_poly.type
_entity_poly.pdbx_seq_one_letter_code
_entity_poly.pdbx_strand_id
1 'polypeptide(L)'
;MESHEVLRQAIDKIGVKAVASELRLSPALVYKWCEESRADDPDASGTRNPLDRLAEIVRLTEDLGIVSWLCARAGGFFVHNPPARSKNMEGDLLESTQKLVKHFSELLGEVSQSASNDGQILKCEAGRIRQEWEELKTTVETFVVACEKGVYRHL
;
A
#
# COMPACT_ATOMS: atom_id res chain seq x y z
N MET A 1 8.17 -6.57 -9.54
CA MET A 1 9.32 -5.67 -9.38
C MET A 1 9.95 -6.02 -8.06
N GLU A 2 11.18 -6.51 -8.12
CA GLU A 2 11.90 -6.99 -6.95
C GLU A 2 12.49 -5.82 -6.16
N SER A 3 12.75 -6.01 -4.86
CA SER A 3 13.21 -4.96 -3.94
C SER A 3 14.48 -4.21 -4.42
N HIS A 4 15.44 -4.95 -4.95
CA HIS A 4 16.69 -4.39 -5.48
C HIS A 4 16.48 -3.51 -6.72
N GLU A 5 15.47 -3.82 -7.55
CA GLU A 5 15.09 -3.01 -8.71
C GLU A 5 14.46 -1.68 -8.27
N VAL A 6 13.58 -1.72 -7.26
CA VAL A 6 12.99 -0.52 -6.65
C VAL A 6 14.08 0.42 -6.13
N LEU A 7 15.06 -0.14 -5.40
CA LEU A 7 16.18 0.62 -4.85
C LEU A 7 17.06 1.20 -5.94
N ARG A 8 17.41 0.40 -6.96
CA ARG A 8 18.21 0.86 -8.11
C ARG A 8 17.53 2.05 -8.79
N GLN A 9 16.25 1.92 -9.13
CA GLN A 9 15.49 2.97 -9.81
C GLN A 9 15.40 4.26 -8.97
N ALA A 10 15.27 4.15 -7.65
CA ALA A 10 15.21 5.31 -6.77
C ALA A 10 16.59 5.98 -6.60
N ILE A 11 17.63 5.18 -6.37
CA ILE A 11 18.99 5.65 -6.10
C ILE A 11 19.61 6.27 -7.36
N ASP A 12 19.37 5.71 -8.54
CA ASP A 12 19.91 6.22 -9.82
C ASP A 12 19.49 7.67 -10.11
N LYS A 13 18.37 8.14 -9.56
CA LYS A 13 17.88 9.53 -9.75
C LYS A 13 18.81 10.59 -9.15
N ILE A 14 19.50 10.25 -8.05
CA ILE A 14 20.39 11.17 -7.33
C ILE A 14 21.83 10.67 -7.25
N GLY A 15 22.06 9.41 -7.61
CA GLY A 15 23.35 8.75 -7.66
C GLY A 15 23.76 8.08 -6.35
N VAL A 16 24.41 6.92 -6.47
CA VAL A 16 24.87 6.09 -5.33
C VAL A 16 25.75 6.87 -4.34
N LYS A 17 26.66 7.72 -4.83
CA LYS A 17 27.56 8.50 -3.97
C LYS A 17 26.81 9.49 -3.06
N ALA A 18 25.76 10.13 -3.57
CA ALA A 18 24.95 11.07 -2.80
C ALA A 18 24.18 10.34 -1.69
N VAL A 19 23.52 9.22 -2.04
CA VAL A 19 22.80 8.38 -1.07
C VAL A 19 23.73 7.84 0.01
N ALA A 20 24.89 7.31 -0.38
CA ALA A 20 25.88 6.78 0.55
C ALA A 20 26.37 7.85 1.54
N SER A 21 26.62 9.08 1.06
CA SER A 21 27.02 10.21 1.90
C SER A 21 25.95 10.58 2.93
N GLU A 22 24.71 10.76 2.48
CA GLU A 22 23.59 11.15 3.35
C GLU A 22 23.26 10.08 4.41
N LEU A 23 23.30 8.81 4.01
CA LEU A 23 23.06 7.69 4.93
C LEU A 23 24.28 7.31 5.78
N ARG A 24 25.44 7.94 5.55
CA ARG A 24 26.74 7.64 6.20
C ARG A 24 27.15 6.18 6.03
N LEU A 25 27.01 5.67 4.81
CA LEU A 25 27.33 4.30 4.41
C LEU A 25 28.44 4.29 3.34
N SER A 26 29.05 3.13 3.11
CA SER A 26 29.97 2.98 1.99
C SER A 26 29.22 2.92 0.66
N PRO A 27 29.72 3.56 -0.42
CA PRO A 27 29.12 3.43 -1.74
C PRO A 27 28.99 1.97 -2.21
N ALA A 28 29.95 1.11 -1.84
CA ALA A 28 29.92 -0.31 -2.15
C ALA A 28 28.70 -1.03 -1.53
N LEU A 29 28.32 -0.70 -0.30
CA LEU A 29 27.12 -1.25 0.33
C LEU A 29 25.85 -0.81 -0.39
N VAL A 30 25.78 0.47 -0.76
CA VAL A 30 24.62 1.01 -1.48
C VAL A 30 24.51 0.41 -2.89
N TYR A 31 25.63 0.19 -3.60
CA TYR A 31 25.63 -0.58 -4.85
C TYR A 31 25.12 -2.00 -4.64
N LYS A 32 25.60 -2.69 -3.60
CA LYS A 32 25.18 -4.05 -3.28
C LYS A 32 23.68 -4.16 -2.97
N TRP A 33 23.06 -3.12 -2.42
CA TRP A 33 21.60 -3.08 -2.22
C TRP A 33 20.79 -3.05 -3.52
N CYS A 34 21.37 -2.57 -4.60
CA CYS A 34 20.76 -2.49 -5.92
C CYS A 34 20.97 -3.76 -6.76
N GLU A 35 21.69 -4.76 -6.23
CA GLU A 35 21.96 -6.05 -6.88
C GLU A 35 21.01 -7.14 -6.39
N GLU A 36 20.78 -8.15 -7.24
CA GLU A 36 19.97 -9.30 -6.87
C GLU A 36 20.66 -10.08 -5.74
N SER A 37 19.97 -10.24 -4.61
CA SER A 37 20.49 -11.04 -3.49
C SER A 37 20.21 -12.51 -3.76
N ARG A 38 21.26 -13.33 -3.87
CA ARG A 38 21.10 -14.78 -4.02
C ARG A 38 20.62 -15.38 -2.69
N ALA A 39 19.53 -16.15 -2.72
CA ALA A 39 18.93 -16.76 -1.53
C ALA A 39 19.89 -17.69 -0.76
N ASP A 40 20.90 -18.23 -1.45
CA ASP A 40 21.84 -19.22 -0.90
C ASP A 40 23.20 -18.63 -0.50
N ASP A 41 23.33 -17.30 -0.45
CA ASP A 41 24.59 -16.65 -0.07
C ASP A 41 24.64 -16.42 1.46
N PRO A 42 25.44 -17.21 2.22
CA PRO A 42 25.56 -17.03 3.66
C PRO A 42 26.13 -15.66 4.07
N ASP A 43 26.82 -14.95 3.18
CA ASP A 43 27.32 -13.58 3.41
C ASP A 43 26.26 -12.49 3.09
N ALA A 44 25.10 -12.86 2.55
CA ALA A 44 24.01 -11.93 2.26
C ALA A 44 23.35 -11.37 3.54
N SER A 45 23.48 -12.04 4.69
CA SER A 45 22.91 -11.59 5.96
C SER A 45 23.39 -10.18 6.37
N GLY A 46 24.68 -9.89 6.14
CA GLY A 46 25.30 -8.59 6.43
C GLY A 46 24.96 -7.49 5.41
N THR A 47 24.44 -7.85 4.24
CA THR A 47 24.33 -6.95 3.08
C THR A 47 22.95 -6.89 2.44
N ARG A 48 21.98 -7.63 3.01
CA ARG A 48 20.56 -7.57 2.63
C ARG A 48 20.07 -6.14 2.59
N ASN A 49 19.36 -5.79 1.52
CA ASN A 49 18.91 -4.43 1.31
C ASN A 49 17.82 -4.02 2.32
N PRO A 50 17.60 -2.71 2.54
CA PRO A 50 16.67 -2.23 3.57
C PRO A 50 15.22 -2.65 3.35
N LEU A 51 14.77 -2.78 2.10
CA LEU A 51 13.38 -3.17 1.80
C LEU A 51 13.14 -4.63 2.19
N ASP A 52 14.07 -5.53 1.85
CA ASP A 52 13.98 -6.94 2.23
C ASP A 52 14.02 -7.14 3.74
N ARG A 53 14.84 -6.34 4.45
CA ARG A 53 14.88 -6.37 5.92
C ARG A 53 13.53 -5.96 6.52
N LEU A 54 12.93 -4.89 6.02
CA LEU A 54 11.62 -4.44 6.49
C LEU A 54 10.52 -5.46 6.18
N ALA A 55 10.52 -6.04 4.97
CA ALA A 55 9.58 -7.08 4.59
C ALA A 55 9.70 -8.31 5.52
N GLU A 56 10.93 -8.70 5.87
CA GLU A 56 11.17 -9.81 6.79
C GLU A 56 10.68 -9.49 8.21
N ILE A 57 10.88 -8.26 8.71
CA ILE A 57 10.35 -7.85 10.02
C ILE A 57 8.82 -7.91 10.01
N VAL A 58 8.17 -7.38 8.97
CA VAL A 58 6.71 -7.43 8.84
C VAL A 58 6.23 -8.87 8.81
N ARG A 59 6.91 -9.76 8.07
CA ARG A 59 6.57 -11.19 8.00
C ARG A 59 6.70 -11.89 9.36
N LEU A 60 7.76 -11.58 10.11
CA LEU A 60 8.04 -12.21 11.42
C LEU A 60 7.13 -11.70 12.54
N THR A 61 6.72 -10.42 12.47
CA THR A 61 5.89 -9.78 13.49
C THR A 61 4.40 -9.83 13.18
N GLU A 62 4.04 -10.09 11.92
CA GLU A 62 2.69 -9.97 11.38
C GLU A 62 2.07 -8.57 11.57
N ASP A 63 2.90 -7.56 11.86
CA ASP A 63 2.48 -6.19 12.14
C ASP A 63 2.71 -5.30 10.92
N LEU A 64 1.60 -4.83 10.32
CA LEU A 64 1.61 -3.92 9.18
C LEU A 64 1.89 -2.46 9.58
N GLY A 65 2.05 -2.16 10.86
CA GLY A 65 2.34 -0.82 11.38
C GLY A 65 3.58 -0.19 10.74
N ILE A 66 4.60 -0.98 10.42
CA ILE A 66 5.81 -0.52 9.73
C ILE A 66 5.49 0.00 8.32
N VAL A 67 4.65 -0.73 7.58
CA VAL A 67 4.24 -0.36 6.22
C VAL A 67 3.38 0.90 6.27
N SER A 68 2.40 0.92 7.18
CA SER A 68 1.53 2.08 7.40
C SER A 68 2.33 3.33 7.77
N TRP A 69 3.34 3.20 8.63
CA TRP A 69 4.22 4.30 9.01
C TRP A 69 5.03 4.84 7.81
N LEU A 70 5.58 3.95 6.98
CA LEU A 70 6.32 4.36 5.77
C LEU A 70 5.42 5.08 4.77
N CYS A 71 4.20 4.59 4.53
CA CYS A 71 3.23 5.26 3.68
C CYS A 71 2.87 6.65 4.23
N ALA A 72 2.63 6.78 5.53
CA ALA A 72 2.33 8.06 6.17
C ALA A 72 3.48 9.07 6.01
N ARG A 73 4.73 8.63 6.10
CA ARG A 73 5.93 9.46 5.86
C ARG A 73 6.01 9.97 4.41
N ALA A 74 5.45 9.24 3.46
CA ALA A 74 5.34 9.64 2.07
C ALA A 74 4.06 10.45 1.76
N GLY A 75 3.26 10.80 2.79
CA GLY A 75 1.99 11.52 2.61
C GLY A 75 0.85 10.63 2.11
N GLY A 76 1.01 9.31 2.15
CA GLY A 76 0.02 8.33 1.75
C GLY A 76 -0.51 7.48 2.92
N PHE A 77 -1.28 6.46 2.58
CA PHE A 77 -1.77 5.42 3.49
C PHE A 77 -1.58 4.07 2.79
N PHE A 78 -1.51 2.99 3.56
CA PHE A 78 -1.46 1.64 3.02
C PHE A 78 -2.89 1.06 2.94
N VAL A 79 -3.30 0.59 1.77
CA VAL A 79 -4.54 -0.18 1.60
C VAL A 79 -4.15 -1.62 1.41
N HIS A 80 -4.72 -2.49 2.24
CA HIS A 80 -4.51 -3.92 2.08
C HIS A 80 -5.31 -4.42 0.88
N ASN A 81 -4.64 -5.16 -0.03
CA ASN A 81 -5.31 -5.82 -1.14
C ASN A 81 -6.10 -7.01 -0.59
N PRO A 82 -7.44 -6.96 -0.57
CA PRO A 82 -8.23 -8.02 0.03
C PRO A 82 -8.15 -9.30 -0.81
N PRO A 83 -8.32 -10.47 -0.19
CA PRO A 83 -8.31 -11.73 -0.92
C PRO A 83 -9.48 -11.74 -1.91
N ALA A 84 -9.18 -11.97 -3.19
CA ALA A 84 -10.22 -12.21 -4.19
C ALA A 84 -10.95 -13.51 -3.85
N ARG A 85 -12.09 -13.42 -3.18
CA ARG A 85 -12.99 -14.53 -2.91
C ARG A 85 -14.32 -14.22 -3.58
N SER A 86 -14.63 -14.90 -4.66
CA SER A 86 -15.99 -14.98 -5.22
C SER A 86 -16.46 -16.42 -5.17
N LYS A 87 -17.72 -16.64 -4.79
CA LYS A 87 -18.37 -17.96 -4.83
C LYS A 87 -19.30 -18.08 -6.04
N ASN A 88 -19.83 -16.97 -6.58
CA ASN A 88 -20.80 -16.95 -7.70
C ASN A 88 -20.58 -15.72 -8.60
N MET A 89 -20.29 -15.90 -9.89
CA MET A 89 -19.78 -14.84 -10.79
C MET A 89 -20.78 -13.72 -11.16
N GLU A 90 -22.02 -14.02 -11.52
CA GLU A 90 -22.98 -13.01 -12.02
C GLU A 90 -23.57 -12.15 -10.90
N GLY A 91 -23.91 -12.78 -9.75
CA GLY A 91 -24.40 -12.06 -8.57
C GLY A 91 -23.34 -11.14 -7.97
N ASP A 92 -22.07 -11.55 -7.99
CA ASP A 92 -20.98 -10.80 -7.39
C ASP A 92 -20.70 -9.46 -8.10
N LEU A 93 -20.91 -9.33 -9.42
CA LEU A 93 -20.62 -8.08 -10.14
C LEU A 93 -21.61 -6.96 -9.79
N LEU A 94 -22.91 -7.26 -9.90
CA LEU A 94 -23.96 -6.29 -9.60
C LEU A 94 -23.94 -5.92 -8.12
N GLU A 95 -23.76 -6.90 -7.23
CA GLU A 95 -23.66 -6.66 -5.79
C GLU A 95 -22.42 -5.83 -5.44
N SER A 96 -21.26 -6.10 -6.05
CA SER A 96 -20.04 -5.30 -5.84
C SER A 96 -20.21 -3.86 -6.31
N THR A 97 -20.86 -3.66 -7.47
CA THR A 97 -21.13 -2.32 -8.01
C THR A 97 -22.11 -1.55 -7.11
N GLN A 98 -23.16 -2.21 -6.62
CA GLN A 98 -24.11 -1.61 -5.68
C GLN A 98 -23.45 -1.24 -4.35
N LYS A 99 -22.56 -2.10 -3.82
CA LYS A 99 -21.76 -1.80 -2.62
C LYS A 99 -20.90 -0.56 -2.84
N LEU A 100 -20.21 -0.45 -3.98
CA LEU A 100 -19.41 0.74 -4.30
C LEU A 100 -20.23 2.03 -4.29
N VAL A 101 -21.39 2.03 -4.95
CA VAL A 101 -22.29 3.19 -4.97
C VAL A 101 -22.79 3.53 -3.56
N LYS A 102 -23.11 2.52 -2.75
CA LYS A 102 -23.55 2.70 -1.35
C LYS A 102 -22.46 3.36 -0.49
N HIS A 103 -21.25 2.79 -0.48
CA HIS A 103 -20.13 3.34 0.31
C HIS A 103 -19.75 4.76 -0.14
N PHE A 104 -19.81 5.04 -1.43
CA PHE A 104 -19.59 6.41 -1.93
C PHE A 104 -20.68 7.38 -1.46
N SER A 105 -21.94 6.93 -1.45
CA SER A 105 -23.07 7.73 -0.97
C SER A 105 -23.00 7.98 0.55
N GLU A 106 -22.56 6.98 1.32
CA GLU A 106 -22.33 7.10 2.77
C GLU A 106 -21.24 8.13 3.09
N LEU A 107 -20.10 8.07 2.38
CA LEU A 107 -19.04 9.06 2.49
C LEU A 107 -19.53 10.49 2.16
N LEU A 108 -20.29 10.66 1.07
CA LEU A 108 -20.88 11.95 0.72
C LEU A 108 -21.88 12.44 1.78
N GLY A 109 -22.64 11.52 2.38
CA GLY A 109 -23.54 11.79 3.49
C GLY A 109 -22.80 12.34 4.70
N GLU A 110 -21.73 11.68 5.15
CA GLU A 110 -20.90 12.11 6.28
C GLU A 110 -20.25 13.48 6.04
N VAL A 111 -19.74 13.72 4.82
CA VAL A 111 -19.16 15.01 4.44
C VAL A 111 -20.23 16.12 4.46
N SER A 112 -21.39 15.87 3.88
CA SER A 112 -22.50 16.82 3.83
C SER A 112 -23.05 17.14 5.22
N GLN A 113 -23.19 16.11 6.07
CA GLN A 113 -23.68 16.27 7.44
C GLN A 113 -22.69 17.04 8.31
N SER A 114 -21.39 16.76 8.17
CA SER A 114 -20.34 17.50 8.89
C SER A 114 -20.32 18.97 8.44
N ALA A 115 -20.40 19.24 7.13
CA ALA A 115 -20.42 20.62 6.62
C ALA A 115 -21.70 21.41 6.96
N SER A 116 -22.83 20.73 7.15
CA SER A 116 -24.14 21.38 7.36
C SER A 116 -24.46 21.69 8.82
N ASN A 117 -23.75 21.09 9.79
CA ASN A 117 -24.05 21.25 11.21
C ASN A 117 -23.57 22.59 11.78
N ASP A 118 -22.29 22.92 11.63
CA ASP A 118 -21.68 24.15 12.17
C ASP A 118 -20.82 24.90 11.13
N GLY A 119 -20.84 24.45 9.87
CA GLY A 119 -20.00 24.98 8.79
C GLY A 119 -18.52 24.66 8.95
N GLN A 120 -18.15 23.78 9.87
CA GLN A 120 -16.77 23.37 10.14
C GLN A 120 -16.68 21.84 10.11
N ILE A 121 -15.48 21.31 9.88
CA ILE A 121 -15.23 19.87 10.01
C ILE A 121 -14.33 19.70 11.22
N LEU A 122 -14.90 19.21 12.33
CA LEU A 122 -14.19 18.95 13.56
C LEU A 122 -13.22 17.77 13.38
N LYS A 123 -12.22 17.65 14.25
CA LYS A 123 -11.22 16.57 14.18
C LYS A 123 -11.85 15.17 14.21
N CYS A 124 -12.94 14.99 14.97
CA CYS A 124 -13.65 13.72 15.03
C CYS A 124 -14.38 13.40 13.71
N GLU A 125 -14.98 14.40 13.06
CA GLU A 125 -15.63 14.29 11.76
C GLU A 125 -14.62 13.99 10.65
N ALA A 126 -13.48 14.69 10.65
CA ALA A 126 -12.37 14.37 9.76
C ALA A 126 -11.85 12.93 9.95
N GLY A 127 -11.89 12.42 11.18
CA GLY A 127 -11.58 11.03 11.51
C GLY A 127 -12.60 10.04 10.92
N ARG A 128 -13.90 10.31 11.03
CA ARG A 128 -14.95 9.48 10.41
C ARG A 128 -14.87 9.48 8.89
N ILE A 129 -14.74 10.67 8.28
CA ILE A 129 -14.54 10.81 6.83
C ILE A 129 -13.31 10.03 6.37
N ARG A 130 -12.22 10.05 7.16
CA ARG A 130 -11.03 9.24 6.89
C ARG A 130 -11.35 7.75 6.90
N GLN A 131 -12.04 7.26 7.93
CA GLN A 131 -12.40 5.85 8.05
C GLN A 131 -13.26 5.38 6.87
N GLU A 132 -14.35 6.09 6.56
CA GLU A 132 -15.23 5.78 5.43
C GLU A 132 -14.47 5.78 4.10
N TRP A 133 -13.53 6.72 3.93
CA TRP A 133 -12.65 6.75 2.77
C TRP A 133 -11.72 5.53 2.68
N GLU A 134 -11.14 5.07 3.80
CA GLU A 134 -10.33 3.85 3.83
C GLU A 134 -11.14 2.60 3.46
N GLU A 135 -12.38 2.50 3.94
CA GLU A 135 -13.29 1.39 3.64
C GLU A 135 -13.70 1.38 2.16
N LEU A 136 -14.02 2.55 1.60
CA LEU A 136 -14.34 2.69 0.18
C LEU A 136 -13.16 2.27 -0.70
N LYS A 137 -11.93 2.72 -0.41
CA LYS A 137 -10.75 2.32 -1.19
C LYS A 137 -10.51 0.82 -1.16
N THR A 138 -10.66 0.19 0.00
CA THR A 138 -10.53 -1.27 0.13
C THR A 138 -11.57 -2.00 -0.73
N THR A 139 -12.80 -1.50 -0.74
CA THR A 139 -13.90 -2.04 -1.56
C THR A 139 -13.62 -1.89 -3.05
N VAL A 140 -13.16 -0.72 -3.49
CA VAL A 140 -12.75 -0.47 -4.89
C VAL A 140 -11.58 -1.38 -5.28
N GLU A 141 -10.58 -1.51 -4.43
CA GLU A 141 -9.41 -2.37 -4.68
C GLU A 141 -9.84 -3.84 -4.82
N THR A 142 -10.77 -4.31 -3.99
CA THR A 142 -11.36 -5.66 -4.12
C THR A 142 -11.93 -5.88 -5.52
N PHE A 143 -12.72 -4.91 -5.98
CA PHE A 143 -13.38 -4.97 -7.27
C PHE A 143 -12.37 -4.98 -8.42
N VAL A 144 -11.33 -4.14 -8.36
CA VAL A 144 -10.25 -4.08 -9.36
C VAL A 144 -9.48 -5.40 -9.41
N VAL A 145 -9.05 -5.92 -8.26
CA VAL A 145 -8.34 -7.21 -8.17
C VAL A 145 -9.19 -8.36 -8.72
N ALA A 146 -10.51 -8.34 -8.50
CA ALA A 146 -11.43 -9.33 -9.08
C ALA A 146 -11.51 -9.21 -10.62
N CYS A 147 -11.54 -7.99 -11.15
CA CYS A 147 -11.47 -7.74 -12.59
C CYS A 147 -10.17 -8.27 -13.20
N GLU A 148 -9.01 -7.94 -12.60
CA GLU A 148 -7.68 -8.35 -13.07
C GLU A 148 -7.52 -9.87 -13.10
N LYS A 149 -8.08 -10.56 -12.10
CA LYS A 149 -8.08 -12.03 -12.02
C LYS A 149 -9.09 -12.69 -12.96
N GLY A 150 -9.87 -11.92 -13.71
CA GLY A 150 -10.85 -12.43 -14.65
C GLY A 150 -12.06 -13.09 -13.99
N VAL A 151 -12.38 -12.72 -12.75
CA VAL A 151 -13.56 -13.25 -12.03
C VAL A 151 -14.85 -13.01 -12.81
N TYR A 152 -14.90 -11.95 -13.62
CA TYR A 152 -16.06 -11.56 -14.41
C TYR A 152 -15.92 -11.85 -15.93
N ARG A 153 -15.01 -12.73 -16.35
CA ARG A 153 -14.72 -12.96 -17.80
C ARG A 153 -15.85 -13.60 -18.62
N HIS A 154 -16.86 -14.16 -17.98
CA HIS A 154 -17.99 -14.83 -18.64
C HIS A 154 -19.30 -14.14 -18.27
N LEU A 155 -19.43 -12.87 -18.69
CA LEU A 155 -20.71 -12.15 -18.73
C LEU A 155 -21.57 -12.61 -19.91
#